data_AF-A0A6J8BG43-F1
#
_entry.id   AF-A0A6J8BG43-F1
#
_cell.length_a   1.000
_cell.length_b   1.000
_cell.length_c   1.000
_cell.angle_alpha   90.00
_cell.angle_beta   90.00
_cell.angle_gamma   90.00
#
_symmetry.space_group_name_H-M   'P 1'
#
loop_
_entity.id
_entity.type
_entity.pdbx_description
1 polymer ?
#
loop_
_entity_poly.entity_id
_entity_poly.type
_entity_poly.pdbx_seq_one_letter_code
_entity_poly.pdbx_strand_id
1 'polypeptide(L)'
;MMLERILHEFIVQMSNTADNDILQHLCGLMIHLIAGTIVFSLIQTFLICLERLNATFAIPSKLLTFMTNNITIGICFLLTHLCTISAFIVAEVKADDQHKHNGCHHEFTMQNTTHLFFDVPNGILVCLITICYVVVIVRMKRHLNQLISVDTFSETQIKQRRKAIFKMRKNVITLSIIIVLTICGILPRTIYGLYSQSIGEPSSDIINITNNLLLLNPLFNPFVYVFRIQEFRNRLKCKCMKSNKVGNVSTETANQNNTKNSSKRNR
;
A
#
# COMPACT_ATOMS: atom_id res chain seq x y z
N MET A 1 -13.18 -9.69 -12.69
CA MET A 1 -14.65 -9.93 -12.72
C MET A 1 -15.50 -8.84 -12.06
N MET A 2 -15.69 -8.73 -10.74
CA MET A 2 -16.64 -7.71 -10.21
C MET A 2 -16.14 -6.25 -10.35
N LEU A 3 -14.88 -5.96 -9.99
CA LEU A 3 -14.29 -4.63 -10.15
C LEU A 3 -14.19 -4.21 -11.61
N GLU A 4 -13.83 -5.16 -12.46
CA GLU A 4 -13.72 -5.01 -13.92
C GLU A 4 -15.08 -4.70 -14.55
N ARG A 5 -16.17 -5.36 -14.11
CA ARG A 5 -17.53 -5.00 -14.52
C ARG A 5 -17.92 -3.59 -14.08
N ILE A 6 -17.59 -3.20 -12.86
CA ILE A 6 -17.91 -1.86 -12.35
C ILE A 6 -17.12 -0.80 -13.14
N LEU A 7 -15.84 -1.03 -13.41
CA LEU A 7 -15.04 -0.13 -14.23
C LEU A 7 -15.58 -0.06 -15.66
N HIS A 8 -15.94 -1.21 -16.24
CA HIS A 8 -16.48 -1.29 -17.58
C HIS A 8 -17.85 -0.60 -17.70
N GLU A 9 -18.78 -0.83 -16.76
CA GLU A 9 -20.08 -0.15 -16.75
C GLU A 9 -19.92 1.36 -16.55
N PHE A 10 -18.98 1.78 -15.70
CA PHE A 10 -18.67 3.20 -15.52
C PHE A 10 -18.11 3.82 -16.81
N ILE A 11 -17.19 3.14 -17.50
CA ILE A 11 -16.63 3.57 -18.78
C ILE A 11 -17.72 3.64 -19.85
N VAL A 12 -18.60 2.63 -19.94
CA VAL A 12 -19.70 2.60 -20.92
C VAL A 12 -20.72 3.70 -20.65
N GLN A 13 -21.07 3.95 -19.37
CA GLN A 13 -21.96 5.06 -19.03
C GLN A 13 -21.35 6.41 -19.41
N MET A 14 -20.07 6.62 -19.11
CA MET A 14 -19.37 7.85 -19.47
C MET A 14 -19.27 8.03 -20.98
N SER A 15 -19.01 6.96 -21.72
CA SER A 15 -18.91 6.95 -23.19
C SER A 15 -20.20 7.32 -23.91
N ASN A 16 -21.36 7.08 -23.30
CA ASN A 16 -22.65 7.40 -23.90
C ASN A 16 -23.07 8.87 -23.69
N THR A 17 -22.37 9.61 -22.82
CA THR A 17 -22.79 10.95 -22.37
C THR A 17 -21.77 12.05 -22.63
N ALA A 18 -20.51 11.73 -22.85
CA ALA A 18 -19.43 12.70 -23.00
C ALA A 18 -19.00 12.83 -24.46
N ASP A 19 -18.62 14.05 -24.88
CA ASP A 19 -17.83 14.23 -26.10
C ASP A 19 -16.59 13.33 -26.02
N ASN A 20 -16.26 12.66 -27.13
CA ASN A 20 -15.18 11.66 -27.19
C ASN A 20 -13.84 12.21 -26.63
N ASP A 21 -13.59 13.50 -26.80
CA ASP A 21 -12.39 14.18 -26.30
C ASP A 21 -12.33 14.24 -24.77
N ILE A 22 -13.47 14.53 -24.11
CA ILE A 22 -13.56 14.58 -22.64
C ILE A 22 -13.32 13.17 -22.06
N LEU A 23 -13.89 12.15 -22.69
CA LEU A 23 -13.73 10.76 -22.25
C LEU A 23 -12.27 10.30 -22.35
N GLN A 24 -11.59 10.65 -23.44
CA GLN A 24 -10.18 10.32 -23.65
C GLN A 24 -9.30 10.94 -22.56
N HIS A 25 -9.49 12.23 -22.26
CA HIS A 25 -8.73 12.90 -21.20
C HIS A 25 -9.01 12.33 -19.81
N LEU A 26 -10.27 11.98 -19.51
CA LEU A 26 -10.62 11.35 -18.23
C LEU A 26 -10.01 9.96 -18.08
N CYS A 27 -10.01 9.16 -19.16
CA CYS A 27 -9.36 7.85 -19.19
C CYS A 27 -7.85 7.97 -18.95
N GLY A 28 -7.20 8.90 -19.67
CA GLY A 28 -5.78 9.22 -19.46
C GLY A 28 -5.51 9.59 -18.01
N LEU A 29 -6.26 10.53 -17.43
CA LEU A 29 -6.10 10.95 -16.03
C LEU A 29 -6.25 9.78 -15.05
N MET A 30 -7.24 8.91 -15.24
CA MET A 30 -7.44 7.73 -14.39
C MET A 30 -6.25 6.77 -14.42
N ILE A 31 -5.71 6.49 -15.61
CA ILE A 31 -4.52 5.64 -15.77
C ILE A 31 -3.33 6.22 -15.00
N HIS A 32 -3.13 7.54 -15.07
CA HIS A 32 -2.04 8.22 -14.34
C HIS A 32 -2.21 8.20 -12.83
N LEU A 33 -3.43 8.39 -12.35
CA LEU A 33 -3.74 8.28 -10.92
C LEU A 33 -3.44 6.87 -10.41
N ILE A 34 -3.84 5.84 -11.15
CA ILE A 34 -3.56 4.44 -10.82
C ILE A 34 -2.05 4.17 -10.83
N ALA A 35 -1.36 4.56 -11.91
CA ALA A 35 0.09 4.37 -12.06
C ALA A 35 0.87 5.07 -10.93
N GLY A 36 0.58 6.34 -10.67
CA GLY A 36 1.21 7.09 -9.57
C GLY A 36 0.96 6.46 -8.20
N THR A 37 -0.25 5.96 -7.96
CA THR A 37 -0.58 5.27 -6.70
C THR A 37 0.22 3.98 -6.53
N ILE A 38 0.43 3.21 -7.60
CA ILE A 38 1.23 1.98 -7.59
C ILE A 38 2.69 2.28 -7.29
N VAL A 39 3.30 3.24 -8.00
CA VAL A 39 4.70 3.64 -7.78
C VAL A 39 4.88 4.14 -6.36
N PHE A 40 3.94 4.94 -5.86
CA PHE A 40 3.96 5.43 -4.49
C PHE A 40 3.88 4.30 -3.46
N SER A 41 3.02 3.30 -3.69
CA SER A 41 2.91 2.11 -2.83
C SER A 41 4.21 1.30 -2.79
N LEU A 42 4.92 1.20 -3.91
CA LEU A 42 6.26 0.59 -3.98
C LEU A 42 7.29 1.39 -3.17
N ILE A 43 7.31 2.72 -3.34
CA ILE A 43 8.18 3.60 -2.56
C ILE A 43 7.91 3.43 -1.06
N GLN A 44 6.63 3.44 -0.64
CA GLN A 44 6.27 3.19 0.75
C GLN A 44 6.76 1.83 1.25
N THR A 45 6.59 0.77 0.45
CA THR A 45 7.07 -0.58 0.79
C THR A 45 8.59 -0.59 0.94
N PHE A 46 9.31 0.10 0.07
CA PHE A 46 10.76 0.26 0.14
C PHE A 46 11.19 1.05 1.39
N LEU A 47 10.52 2.17 1.71
CA LEU A 47 10.78 2.94 2.93
C LEU A 47 10.57 2.10 4.19
N ILE A 48 9.52 1.27 4.22
CA ILE A 48 9.27 0.32 5.32
C ILE A 48 10.41 -0.71 5.40
N CYS A 49 10.91 -1.20 4.26
CA CYS A 49 12.06 -2.12 4.25
C CYS A 49 13.32 -1.44 4.80
N LEU A 50 13.59 -0.19 4.41
CA LEU A 50 14.71 0.59 4.94
C LEU A 50 14.58 0.90 6.43
N GLU A 51 13.37 1.22 6.91
CA GLU A 51 13.09 1.39 8.34
C GLU A 51 13.49 0.12 9.11
N ARG A 52 13.10 -1.05 8.59
CA ARG A 52 13.36 -2.35 9.20
C ARG A 52 14.83 -2.73 9.12
N LEU A 53 15.50 -2.38 8.02
CA LEU A 53 16.93 -2.51 7.86
C LEU A 53 17.65 -1.68 8.93
N ASN A 54 17.35 -0.39 9.04
CA ASN A 54 17.95 0.52 10.01
C ASN A 54 17.72 0.07 11.46
N ALA A 55 16.51 -0.37 11.79
CA ALA A 55 16.19 -0.93 13.10
C ALA A 55 17.03 -2.18 13.42
N THR A 56 17.40 -2.96 12.41
CA THR A 56 18.25 -4.15 12.56
C THR A 56 19.73 -3.81 12.70
N PHE A 57 20.19 -2.71 12.09
CA PHE A 57 21.56 -2.22 12.23
C PHE A 57 21.81 -1.36 13.47
N ALA A 58 20.78 -1.08 14.27
CA ALA A 58 20.84 -0.14 15.39
C ALA A 58 21.41 1.25 14.97
N ILE A 59 21.14 1.65 13.72
CA ILE A 59 21.54 2.96 13.19
C ILE A 59 20.79 4.04 14.00
N PRO A 60 21.44 5.19 14.32
CA PRO A 60 20.84 6.25 15.10
C PRO A 60 19.45 6.64 14.61
N SER A 61 18.53 6.79 15.58
CA SER A 61 17.09 7.01 15.39
C SER A 61 16.72 8.23 14.54
N LYS A 62 17.63 9.19 14.34
CA LYS A 62 17.38 10.42 13.57
C LYS A 62 17.00 10.14 12.11
N LEU A 63 17.68 9.19 11.46
CA LEU A 63 17.36 8.80 10.08
C LEU A 63 16.00 8.08 10.01
N LEU A 64 15.68 7.31 11.05
CA LEU A 64 14.41 6.58 11.16
C LEU A 64 13.23 7.54 11.23
N THR A 65 13.32 8.54 12.11
CA THR A 65 12.28 9.56 12.28
C THR A 65 12.03 10.35 11.00
N PHE A 66 13.08 10.63 10.23
CA PHE A 66 12.96 11.32 8.94
C PHE A 66 12.18 10.48 7.92
N MET A 67 12.48 9.19 7.80
CA MET A 67 11.84 8.30 6.82
C MET A 67 10.38 7.99 7.15
N THR A 68 10.01 8.00 8.44
CA THR A 68 8.63 7.78 8.90
C THR A 68 7.84 9.08 9.08
N ASN A 69 8.42 10.23 8.79
CA ASN A 69 7.74 11.51 8.94
C ASN A 69 6.62 11.62 7.90
N ASN A 70 5.42 12.00 8.33
CA ASN A 70 4.28 12.26 7.45
C ASN A 70 4.62 13.28 6.35
N ILE A 71 5.52 14.24 6.64
CA ILE A 71 6.00 15.21 5.66
C ILE A 71 6.76 14.50 4.54
N THR A 72 7.71 13.61 4.86
CA THR A 72 8.47 12.85 3.87
C THR A 72 7.56 11.99 3.01
N ILE A 73 6.58 11.32 3.62
CA ILE A 73 5.58 10.51 2.89
C ILE A 73 4.75 11.39 1.95
N GLY A 74 4.32 12.57 2.41
CA GLY A 74 3.60 13.55 1.59
C GLY A 74 4.42 14.07 0.42
N ILE A 75 5.71 14.38 0.64
CA ILE A 75 6.62 14.80 -0.43
C ILE A 75 6.81 13.67 -1.45
N CYS A 76 7.04 12.44 -1.00
CA CYS A 76 7.16 11.28 -1.90
C CYS A 76 5.88 11.09 -2.75
N PHE A 77 4.70 11.28 -2.16
CA PHE A 77 3.43 11.22 -2.87
C PHE A 77 3.34 12.28 -3.97
N LEU A 78 3.61 13.54 -3.61
CA LEU A 78 3.56 14.66 -4.54
C LEU A 78 4.57 14.49 -5.68
N LEU A 79 5.83 14.14 -5.37
CA LEU A 79 6.86 13.91 -6.38
C LEU A 79 6.50 12.76 -7.33
N THR A 80 5.96 11.67 -6.80
CA THR A 80 5.53 10.53 -7.62
C THR A 80 4.44 10.96 -8.61
N HIS A 81 3.42 11.66 -8.14
CA HIS A 81 2.34 12.12 -9.01
C HIS A 81 2.81 13.18 -10.01
N LEU A 82 3.67 14.12 -9.60
CA LEU A 82 4.27 15.10 -10.51
C LEU A 82 5.04 14.41 -11.64
N CYS A 83 5.87 13.40 -11.34
CA CYS A 83 6.59 12.62 -12.35
C CYS A 83 5.64 11.84 -13.27
N THR A 84 4.55 11.28 -12.75
CA THR A 84 3.59 10.56 -13.59
C THR A 84 2.78 11.50 -14.49
N ILE A 85 2.43 12.70 -14.01
CA ILE A 85 1.74 13.72 -14.80
C ILE A 85 2.67 14.27 -15.89
N SER A 86 3.96 14.48 -15.60
CA SER A 86 4.89 14.93 -16.63
C SER A 86 5.07 13.85 -17.71
N ALA A 87 5.12 12.57 -17.34
CA ALA A 87 5.15 11.47 -18.30
C ALA A 87 3.89 11.43 -19.17
N PHE A 88 2.71 11.70 -18.59
CA PHE A 88 1.46 11.81 -19.34
C PHE A 88 1.52 12.90 -20.40
N ILE A 89 1.89 14.12 -19.99
CA ILE A 89 1.91 15.28 -20.86
C ILE A 89 2.86 15.03 -22.03
N VAL A 90 4.02 14.41 -21.78
CA VAL A 90 4.96 14.00 -22.83
C VAL A 90 4.35 12.96 -23.77
N ALA A 91 3.60 11.98 -23.25
CA ALA A 91 2.91 10.98 -24.06
C ALA A 91 1.83 11.59 -24.95
N GLU A 92 1.05 12.53 -24.43
CA GLU A 92 -0.01 13.26 -25.13
C GLU A 92 0.56 14.17 -26.23
N VAL A 93 1.54 15.03 -25.89
CA VAL A 93 2.17 15.94 -26.86
C VAL A 93 2.77 15.17 -28.04
N LYS A 94 3.41 14.04 -27.76
CA LYS A 94 4.04 13.21 -28.80
C LYS A 94 3.02 12.48 -29.68
N ALA A 95 1.80 12.26 -29.19
CA ALA A 95 0.75 11.64 -29.97
C ALA A 95 0.11 12.62 -30.97
N ASP A 96 -0.03 13.90 -30.58
CA ASP A 96 -0.55 14.96 -31.45
C ASP A 96 0.35 15.18 -32.68
N ASP A 97 1.67 15.09 -32.50
CA ASP A 97 2.64 15.19 -33.60
C ASP A 97 2.56 14.02 -34.60
N GLN A 98 2.09 12.84 -34.17
CA GLN A 98 2.26 11.63 -34.97
C GLN A 98 1.11 11.23 -35.86
N HIS A 99 -0.17 11.57 -35.63
CA HIS A 99 -1.21 11.44 -36.69
C HIS A 99 -2.59 12.00 -36.34
N LYS A 100 -3.08 12.84 -37.27
CA LYS A 100 -4.48 13.23 -37.56
C LYS A 100 -5.35 12.07 -38.09
N HIS A 101 -5.00 10.81 -37.83
CA HIS A 101 -5.75 9.65 -38.34
C HIS A 101 -6.76 9.16 -37.30
N ASN A 102 -8.02 9.19 -37.71
CA ASN A 102 -9.26 8.88 -36.97
C ASN A 102 -9.32 7.46 -36.37
N GLY A 103 -8.51 7.15 -35.36
CA GLY A 103 -8.67 5.92 -34.59
C GLY A 103 -7.83 5.93 -33.31
N CYS A 104 -8.33 5.25 -32.28
CA CYS A 104 -7.66 5.00 -30.99
C CYS A 104 -6.35 4.18 -31.10
N HIS A 105 -5.62 4.21 -32.22
CA HIS A 105 -4.28 3.60 -32.36
C HIS A 105 -3.19 4.47 -31.72
N HIS A 106 -3.51 5.05 -30.57
CA HIS A 106 -2.63 5.73 -29.61
C HIS A 106 -1.64 4.77 -28.92
N GLU A 107 -1.58 3.51 -29.37
CA GLU A 107 -1.09 2.36 -28.62
C GLU A 107 0.45 2.30 -28.58
N PHE A 108 1.12 2.63 -29.68
CA PHE A 108 2.58 2.45 -29.79
C PHE A 108 3.40 3.53 -29.06
N THR A 109 3.00 4.80 -29.17
CA THR A 109 3.69 5.93 -28.52
C THR A 109 3.48 5.92 -27.00
N MET A 110 2.30 5.49 -26.56
CA MET A 110 1.97 5.24 -25.16
C MET A 110 2.79 4.07 -24.60
N GLN A 111 3.03 3.01 -25.37
CA GLN A 111 3.75 1.82 -24.90
C GLN A 111 5.21 2.12 -24.53
N ASN A 112 5.96 2.82 -25.39
CA ASN A 112 7.35 3.15 -25.08
C ASN A 112 7.50 4.12 -23.90
N THR A 113 6.60 5.11 -23.81
CA THR A 113 6.62 6.08 -22.70
C THR A 113 6.23 5.39 -21.39
N THR A 114 5.19 4.57 -21.41
CA THR A 114 4.75 3.79 -20.24
C THR A 114 5.87 2.86 -19.77
N HIS A 115 6.57 2.18 -20.68
CA HIS A 115 7.65 1.29 -20.31
C HIS A 115 8.79 2.00 -19.56
N LEU A 116 9.26 3.12 -20.10
CA LEU A 116 10.41 3.85 -19.55
C LEU A 116 10.07 4.53 -18.21
N PHE A 117 8.84 5.05 -18.06
CA PHE A 117 8.44 5.80 -16.87
C PHE A 117 7.76 4.93 -15.80
N PHE A 118 7.26 3.75 -16.14
CA PHE A 118 6.52 2.89 -15.22
C PHE A 118 7.20 1.53 -15.02
N ASP A 119 7.38 0.74 -16.08
CA ASP A 119 7.83 -0.65 -15.93
C ASP A 119 9.29 -0.73 -15.43
N VAL A 120 10.19 0.08 -15.98
CA VAL A 120 11.61 0.09 -15.58
C VAL A 120 11.79 0.56 -14.13
N PRO A 121 11.27 1.72 -13.68
CA PRO A 121 11.39 2.13 -12.28
C PRO A 121 10.75 1.15 -11.30
N ASN A 122 9.59 0.59 -11.65
CA ASN A 122 8.92 -0.42 -10.82
C ASN A 122 9.75 -1.69 -10.69
N GLY A 123 10.34 -2.18 -11.78
CA GLY A 123 11.25 -3.32 -11.76
C GLY A 123 12.47 -3.08 -10.87
N ILE A 124 13.10 -1.91 -11.00
CA ILE A 124 14.22 -1.51 -10.13
C ILE A 124 13.79 -1.49 -8.65
N LEU A 125 12.65 -0.88 -8.34
CA LEU A 125 12.12 -0.83 -6.97
C LEU A 125 11.82 -2.22 -6.41
N VAL A 126 11.22 -3.12 -7.19
CA VAL A 126 10.95 -4.51 -6.78
C VAL A 126 12.26 -5.26 -6.48
N CYS A 127 13.28 -5.09 -7.32
CA CYS A 127 14.61 -5.65 -7.08
C CYS A 127 15.23 -5.11 -5.79
N LEU A 128 15.19 -3.79 -5.57
CA LEU A 128 15.71 -3.15 -4.35
C LEU A 128 14.98 -3.61 -3.10
N ILE A 129 13.65 -3.71 -3.14
CA ILE A 129 12.83 -4.24 -2.04
C ILE A 129 13.23 -5.67 -1.73
N THR A 130 13.39 -6.52 -2.76
CA THR A 130 13.76 -7.92 -2.62
C THR A 130 15.13 -8.07 -1.97
N ILE A 131 16.14 -7.34 -2.46
CA ILE A 131 17.50 -7.33 -1.90
C ILE A 131 17.48 -6.85 -0.45
N CYS A 132 16.83 -5.72 -0.18
CA CYS A 132 16.72 -5.16 1.16
C CYS A 132 16.09 -6.16 2.13
N TYR A 133 15.02 -6.82 1.69
CA TYR A 133 14.30 -7.79 2.48
C TYR A 133 15.10 -9.07 2.78
N VAL A 134 15.83 -9.60 1.78
CA VAL A 134 16.76 -10.72 1.99
C VAL A 134 17.79 -10.37 3.06
N VAL A 135 18.37 -9.16 3.02
CA VAL A 135 19.31 -8.69 4.04
C VAL A 135 18.65 -8.62 5.42
N VAL A 136 17.42 -8.09 5.52
CA VAL A 136 16.65 -8.05 6.78
C VAL A 136 16.45 -9.45 7.36
N ILE A 137 16.04 -10.44 6.54
CA ILE A 137 15.85 -11.82 7.01
C ILE A 137 17.15 -12.43 7.51
N VAL A 138 18.23 -12.35 6.71
CA VAL A 138 19.52 -12.94 7.06
C VAL A 138 20.04 -12.36 8.36
N ARG A 139 19.95 -11.03 8.52
CA ARG A 139 20.36 -10.34 9.75
C ARG A 139 19.49 -10.72 10.93
N MET A 140 18.17 -10.78 10.76
CA MET A 140 17.27 -11.19 11.83
C MET A 140 17.56 -12.62 12.30
N LYS A 141 17.82 -13.55 11.38
CA LYS A 141 18.22 -14.92 11.71
C LYS A 141 19.52 -14.94 12.52
N ARG A 142 20.53 -14.17 12.11
CA ARG A 142 21.80 -14.05 12.85
C ARG A 142 21.59 -13.48 14.26
N HIS A 143 20.85 -12.38 14.36
CA HIS A 143 20.53 -11.76 15.64
C HIS A 143 19.79 -12.73 16.55
N LEU A 144 18.78 -13.44 16.03
CA LEU A 144 18.05 -14.45 16.78
C LEU A 144 18.97 -15.58 17.30
N ASN A 145 19.89 -16.08 16.46
CA ASN A 145 20.83 -17.13 16.86
C ASN A 145 21.77 -16.63 17.97
N GLN A 146 22.26 -15.40 17.88
CA GLN A 146 23.05 -14.75 18.94
C GLN A 146 22.26 -14.57 20.23
N LEU A 147 20.95 -14.32 20.14
CA LEU A 147 20.13 -14.21 21.36
C LEU A 147 19.92 -15.57 22.04
N ILE A 148 19.89 -16.67 21.28
CA ILE A 148 19.73 -18.03 21.81
C ILE A 148 21.02 -18.53 22.46
N SER A 149 22.20 -18.16 21.95
CA SER A 149 23.48 -18.65 22.46
C SER A 149 23.94 -18.04 23.79
N VAL A 150 23.21 -17.08 24.36
CA VAL A 150 23.58 -16.43 25.63
C VAL A 150 22.63 -16.92 26.73
N ASP A 151 23.03 -18.00 27.41
CA ASP A 151 22.26 -18.73 28.44
C ASP A 151 22.41 -18.19 29.88
N THR A 152 23.15 -17.10 30.09
CA THR A 152 23.51 -16.61 31.44
C THR A 152 22.56 -15.58 32.06
N PHE A 153 21.30 -15.51 31.63
CA PHE A 153 20.35 -14.47 32.09
C PHE A 153 19.39 -14.93 33.19
N SER A 154 19.01 -13.99 34.04
CA SER A 154 17.93 -14.16 35.03
C SER A 154 16.59 -14.53 34.36
N GLU A 155 15.77 -15.33 35.04
CA GLU A 155 14.47 -15.82 34.53
C GLU A 155 13.54 -14.68 34.08
N THR A 156 13.59 -13.52 34.76
CA THR A 156 12.79 -12.34 34.41
C THR A 156 13.25 -11.68 33.11
N GLN A 157 14.57 -11.58 32.90
CA GLN A 157 15.17 -11.06 31.67
C GLN A 157 14.90 -11.99 30.48
N ILE A 158 14.93 -13.31 30.70
CA ILE A 158 14.58 -14.31 29.68
C ILE A 158 13.13 -14.12 29.21
N LYS A 159 12.17 -13.94 30.14
CA LYS A 159 10.75 -13.72 29.80
C LYS A 159 10.55 -12.45 28.97
N GLN A 160 11.17 -11.33 29.37
CA GLN A 160 11.09 -10.06 28.62
C GLN A 160 11.70 -10.19 27.22
N ARG A 161 12.88 -10.83 27.11
CA ARG A 161 13.58 -11.05 25.83
C ARG A 161 12.75 -11.94 24.90
N ARG A 162 12.18 -13.05 25.39
CA ARG A 162 11.30 -13.92 24.61
C ARG A 162 10.08 -13.16 24.07
N LYS A 163 9.46 -12.30 24.88
CA LYS A 163 8.34 -11.45 24.44
C LYS A 163 8.76 -10.47 23.34
N ALA A 164 9.93 -9.83 23.46
CA ALA A 164 10.48 -8.94 22.44
C ALA A 164 10.78 -9.69 21.13
N ILE A 165 11.42 -10.87 21.20
CA ILE A 165 11.70 -11.74 20.04
C ILE A 165 10.39 -12.14 19.34
N PHE A 166 9.38 -12.55 20.10
CA PHE A 166 8.09 -12.94 19.55
C PHE A 166 7.41 -11.78 18.80
N LYS A 167 7.43 -10.58 19.39
CA LYS A 167 6.91 -9.36 18.76
C LYS A 167 7.67 -9.04 17.46
N MET A 168 9.00 -9.15 17.48
CA MET A 168 9.84 -8.92 16.30
C MET A 168 9.54 -9.94 15.18
N ARG A 169 9.47 -11.24 15.49
CA ARG A 169 9.12 -12.30 14.53
C ARG A 169 7.76 -12.07 13.89
N LYS A 170 6.76 -11.69 14.69
CA LYS A 170 5.41 -11.42 14.19
C LYS A 170 5.42 -10.29 13.17
N ASN A 171 6.14 -9.19 13.44
CA ASN A 171 6.25 -8.05 12.54
C ASN A 171 6.97 -8.42 11.24
N VAL A 172 8.06 -9.20 11.32
CA VAL A 172 8.79 -9.63 10.14
C VAL A 172 7.94 -10.53 9.26
N ILE A 173 7.21 -11.50 9.81
CA ILE A 173 6.30 -12.34 9.00
C ILE A 173 5.22 -11.51 8.32
N THR A 174 4.67 -10.49 8.99
CA THR A 174 3.68 -9.60 8.35
C THR A 174 4.30 -8.85 7.17
N LEU A 175 5.52 -8.33 7.33
CA LEU A 175 6.26 -7.68 6.26
C LEU A 175 6.58 -8.66 5.12
N SER A 176 6.94 -9.90 5.44
CA SER A 176 7.16 -10.97 4.46
C SER A 176 5.96 -11.15 3.56
N ILE A 177 4.77 -11.22 4.14
CA ILE A 177 3.53 -11.42 3.40
C ILE A 177 3.28 -10.24 2.46
N ILE A 178 3.43 -9.00 2.95
CA ILE A 178 3.25 -7.80 2.12
C ILE A 178 4.23 -7.80 0.95
N ILE A 179 5.51 -8.08 1.18
CA ILE A 179 6.53 -8.06 0.14
C ILE A 179 6.28 -9.16 -0.90
N VAL A 180 5.94 -10.38 -0.47
CA VAL A 180 5.60 -11.47 -1.39
C VAL A 180 4.39 -11.11 -2.24
N LEU A 181 3.34 -10.54 -1.66
CA LEU A 181 2.17 -10.08 -2.40
C LEU A 181 2.53 -8.98 -3.41
N THR A 182 3.35 -8.01 -3.01
CA THR A 182 3.86 -6.95 -3.90
C THR A 182 4.64 -7.53 -5.07
N ILE A 183 5.54 -8.49 -4.82
CA ILE A 183 6.30 -9.15 -5.87
C ILE A 183 5.35 -9.93 -6.80
N CYS A 184 4.44 -10.73 -6.25
CA CYS A 184 3.49 -11.50 -7.04
C CYS A 184 2.53 -10.64 -7.87
N GLY A 185 2.16 -9.46 -7.37
CA GLY A 185 1.26 -8.55 -8.07
C GLY A 185 1.94 -7.74 -9.19
N ILE A 186 3.19 -7.31 -8.95
CA ILE A 186 3.87 -6.35 -9.83
C ILE A 186 4.81 -7.04 -10.82
N LEU A 187 5.53 -8.07 -10.37
CA LEU A 187 6.56 -8.73 -11.18
C LEU A 187 6.02 -9.28 -12.53
N PRO A 188 4.84 -9.94 -12.58
CA PRO A 188 4.30 -10.41 -13.87
C PRO A 188 4.07 -9.27 -14.86
N ARG A 189 3.58 -8.11 -14.39
CA ARG A 189 3.38 -6.93 -15.25
C ARG A 189 4.70 -6.34 -15.72
N THR A 190 5.71 -6.24 -14.85
CA THR A 190 7.03 -5.72 -15.23
C THR A 190 7.72 -6.64 -16.24
N ILE A 191 7.69 -7.96 -16.03
CA ILE A 191 8.24 -8.94 -16.98
C ILE A 191 7.51 -8.82 -18.32
N TYR A 192 6.19 -8.69 -18.28
CA TYR A 192 5.38 -8.46 -19.48
C TYR A 192 5.82 -7.22 -20.24
N GLY A 193 5.98 -6.07 -19.56
CA GLY A 193 6.39 -4.81 -20.17
C GLY A 193 7.72 -4.96 -20.90
N LEU A 194 8.71 -5.53 -20.20
CA LEU A 194 10.06 -5.79 -20.74
C LEU A 194 10.04 -6.78 -21.92
N TYR A 195 9.24 -7.84 -21.82
CA TYR A 195 9.15 -8.88 -22.85
C TYR A 195 8.46 -8.37 -24.12
N SER A 196 7.41 -7.56 -23.97
CA SER A 196 6.62 -7.03 -25.11
C SER A 196 7.46 -6.17 -26.07
N GLN A 197 8.54 -5.54 -25.59
CA GLN A 197 9.48 -4.81 -26.44
C GLN A 197 10.33 -5.71 -27.34
N SER A 198 10.50 -6.98 -26.96
CA SER A 198 11.49 -7.88 -27.57
C SER A 198 10.90 -8.84 -28.61
N ILE A 199 9.69 -9.35 -28.40
CA ILE A 199 9.18 -10.55 -29.12
C ILE A 199 7.81 -10.31 -29.79
N GLY A 200 7.26 -9.09 -29.71
CA GLY A 200 6.01 -8.71 -30.37
C GLY A 200 4.79 -8.71 -29.43
N GLU A 201 3.61 -8.45 -30.01
CA GLU A 201 2.36 -8.26 -29.25
C GLU A 201 1.85 -9.59 -28.66
N PRO A 202 1.77 -9.69 -27.32
CA PRO A 202 1.24 -10.86 -26.64
C PRO A 202 -0.30 -10.90 -26.66
N SER A 203 -0.89 -12.03 -26.27
CA SER A 203 -2.34 -12.17 -26.22
C SER A 203 -2.98 -11.21 -25.19
N SER A 204 -4.15 -10.68 -25.55
CA SER A 204 -4.96 -9.79 -24.70
C SER A 204 -5.26 -10.38 -23.32
N ASP A 205 -5.38 -11.71 -23.22
CA ASP A 205 -5.60 -12.42 -21.96
C ASP A 205 -4.45 -12.20 -20.95
N ILE A 206 -3.19 -12.23 -21.42
CA ILE A 206 -2.03 -12.05 -20.55
C ILE A 206 -2.00 -10.61 -20.00
N ILE A 207 -2.36 -9.64 -20.84
CA ILE A 207 -2.48 -8.23 -20.43
C ILE A 207 -3.51 -8.09 -19.33
N ASN A 208 -4.69 -8.67 -19.53
CA ASN A 208 -5.78 -8.61 -18.57
C ASN A 208 -5.41 -9.29 -17.24
N ILE A 209 -4.76 -10.45 -17.28
CA ILE A 209 -4.31 -11.16 -16.07
C ILE A 209 -3.28 -10.34 -15.30
N THR A 210 -2.25 -9.83 -15.97
CA THR A 210 -1.18 -9.05 -15.33
C THR A 210 -1.70 -7.73 -14.75
N ASN A 211 -2.62 -7.05 -15.44
CA ASN A 211 -3.28 -5.84 -14.95
C ASN A 211 -4.16 -6.13 -13.73
N ASN A 212 -4.91 -7.22 -13.75
CA ASN A 212 -5.74 -7.61 -12.60
C ASN A 212 -4.87 -7.95 -11.37
N LEU A 213 -3.76 -8.68 -11.55
CA LEU A 213 -2.80 -8.95 -10.47
C LEU A 213 -2.22 -7.67 -9.87
N LEU A 214 -1.88 -6.71 -10.73
CA LEU A 214 -1.37 -5.41 -10.32
C LEU A 214 -2.39 -4.63 -9.48
N LEU A 215 -3.65 -4.58 -9.93
CA LEU A 215 -4.75 -3.87 -9.25
C LEU A 215 -5.16 -4.55 -7.93
N LEU A 216 -5.04 -5.87 -7.84
CA LEU A 216 -5.33 -6.60 -6.61
C LEU A 216 -4.27 -6.41 -5.52
N ASN A 217 -3.04 -6.03 -5.87
CA ASN A 217 -1.96 -5.84 -4.91
C ASN A 217 -2.32 -4.89 -3.73
N PRO A 218 -2.76 -3.64 -3.97
CA PRO A 218 -3.16 -2.75 -2.88
C PRO A 218 -4.39 -3.27 -2.10
N LEU A 219 -5.27 -4.04 -2.74
CA LEU A 219 -6.46 -4.60 -2.10
C LEU A 219 -6.09 -5.60 -1.00
N PHE A 220 -4.99 -6.34 -1.14
CA PHE A 220 -4.56 -7.31 -0.14
C PHE A 220 -4.01 -6.68 1.15
N ASN A 221 -3.47 -5.47 1.10
CA ASN A 221 -2.84 -4.82 2.26
C ASN A 221 -3.79 -4.68 3.47
N PRO A 222 -5.02 -4.16 3.33
CA PRO A 222 -6.01 -4.15 4.41
C PRO A 222 -6.26 -5.53 5.02
N PHE A 223 -6.39 -6.59 4.20
CA PHE A 223 -6.60 -7.95 4.70
C PHE A 223 -5.41 -8.42 5.55
N VAL A 224 -4.18 -8.20 5.07
CA VAL A 224 -2.97 -8.54 5.83
C VAL A 224 -2.98 -7.82 7.19
N TYR A 225 -3.33 -6.53 7.23
CA TYR A 225 -3.41 -5.79 8.50
C TYR A 225 -4.48 -6.33 9.44
N VAL A 226 -5.68 -6.65 8.92
CA VAL A 226 -6.76 -7.27 9.71
C VAL A 226 -6.32 -8.62 10.29
N PHE A 227 -5.69 -9.48 9.49
CA PHE A 227 -5.33 -10.81 9.96
C PHE A 227 -4.12 -10.82 10.89
N ARG A 228 -3.18 -9.89 10.71
CA ARG A 228 -1.89 -9.91 11.40
C ARG A 228 -1.80 -8.96 12.59
N ILE A 229 -2.45 -7.80 12.56
CA ILE A 229 -2.30 -6.76 13.58
C ILE A 229 -3.47 -6.81 14.57
N GLN A 230 -3.20 -7.25 15.80
CA GLN A 230 -4.24 -7.40 16.82
C GLN A 230 -4.81 -6.04 17.23
N GLU A 231 -3.98 -4.99 17.34
CA GLU A 231 -4.48 -3.66 17.67
C GLU A 231 -5.47 -3.15 16.61
N PHE A 232 -5.22 -3.46 15.33
CA PHE A 232 -6.11 -3.10 14.23
C PHE A 232 -7.47 -3.78 14.37
N ARG A 233 -7.48 -5.10 14.65
CA ARG A 233 -8.72 -5.84 14.95
C ARG A 233 -9.48 -5.30 16.15
N ASN A 234 -8.78 -4.99 17.24
CA ASN A 234 -9.41 -4.46 18.44
C ASN A 234 -10.08 -3.10 18.17
N ARG A 235 -9.41 -2.23 17.40
CA ARG A 235 -9.97 -0.93 17.00
C ARG A 235 -11.17 -1.07 16.07
N LEU A 236 -11.13 -2.01 15.13
CA LEU A 236 -12.27 -2.33 14.26
C LEU A 236 -13.47 -2.84 15.05
N LYS A 237 -13.26 -3.83 15.94
CA LYS A 237 -14.33 -4.38 16.80
C LYS A 237 -14.97 -3.30 17.67
N CYS A 238 -14.17 -2.43 18.30
CA CYS A 238 -14.69 -1.34 19.11
C CYS A 238 -15.54 -0.33 18.31
N LYS A 239 -15.25 -0.12 17.01
CA LYS A 239 -16.08 0.75 16.15
C LYS A 239 -17.35 0.04 15.69
N CYS A 240 -17.26 -1.22 15.25
CA CYS A 240 -18.42 -1.99 14.79
C CYS A 240 -19.42 -2.27 15.93
N MET A 241 -18.95 -2.52 17.16
CA MET A 241 -19.83 -2.79 18.31
C MET A 241 -20.45 -1.53 18.92
N LYS A 242 -19.86 -0.34 18.73
CA LYS A 242 -20.43 0.93 19.21
C LYS A 242 -21.62 1.41 18.36
N SER A 243 -21.77 0.89 17.15
CA SER A 243 -22.92 1.24 16.28
C SER A 243 -24.26 0.70 16.79
N ASN A 244 -24.26 -0.25 17.73
CA ASN A 244 -25.49 -0.84 18.27
C ASN A 244 -25.96 -0.23 19.60
N LYS A 245 -25.33 0.85 20.08
CA LYS A 245 -25.63 1.45 21.40
C LYS A 245 -26.16 2.88 21.37
N VAL A 246 -26.59 3.38 20.20
CA VAL A 246 -27.18 4.74 20.03
C VAL A 246 -28.73 4.69 19.99
N GLY A 247 -29.35 3.55 20.33
CA GLY A 247 -30.80 3.37 20.22
C GLY A 247 -31.61 3.30 21.51
N ASN A 248 -31.00 3.31 22.71
CA ASN A 248 -31.73 3.22 23.99
C ASN A 248 -31.15 4.21 25.01
N VAL A 249 -31.32 5.52 24.78
CA VAL A 249 -31.38 6.47 25.89
C VAL A 249 -32.85 6.64 26.20
N SER A 250 -33.33 5.73 27.05
CA SER A 250 -34.62 5.84 27.71
C SER A 250 -34.69 7.16 28.44
N THR A 251 -35.73 7.92 28.12
CA THR A 251 -36.19 9.09 28.84
C THR A 251 -36.70 8.65 30.21
N GLU A 252 -35.80 8.48 31.19
CA GLU A 252 -36.16 8.40 32.61
C GLU A 252 -35.29 9.40 33.37
N THR A 253 -35.64 10.67 33.20
CA THR A 253 -35.20 11.75 34.08
C THR A 253 -36.37 12.10 34.99
N ALA A 254 -36.05 12.26 36.28
CA ALA A 254 -36.81 12.96 37.31
C ALA A 254 -37.88 12.18 38.08
N ASN A 255 -37.45 11.39 39.08
CA ASN A 255 -37.93 11.62 40.44
C ASN A 255 -37.12 10.81 41.47
N GLN A 256 -36.20 11.47 42.18
CA GLN A 256 -35.80 11.15 43.57
C GLN A 256 -34.71 12.12 44.05
N ASN A 257 -35.09 13.39 44.25
CA ASN A 257 -34.38 14.31 45.12
C ASN A 257 -35.35 14.77 46.21
N ASN A 258 -35.60 13.89 47.18
CA ASN A 258 -36.25 14.25 48.42
C ASN A 258 -35.92 13.21 49.49
N THR A 259 -34.79 13.42 50.18
CA THR A 259 -34.58 13.20 51.64
C THR A 259 -33.09 13.02 51.93
N LYS A 260 -32.41 14.10 52.29
CA LYS A 260 -31.26 14.05 53.19
C LYS A 260 -30.96 15.42 53.80
N ASN A 261 -31.99 16.01 54.40
CA ASN A 261 -31.85 16.99 55.46
C ASN A 261 -32.34 16.34 56.74
N SER A 262 -31.41 15.79 57.53
CA SER A 262 -31.47 15.85 58.98
C SER A 262 -30.37 14.99 59.56
N SER A 263 -29.72 15.56 60.58
CA SER A 263 -29.20 14.86 61.75
C SER A 263 -27.68 14.72 61.83
N LYS A 264 -27.12 15.68 62.61
CA LYS A 264 -26.21 15.44 63.74
C LYS A 264 -24.80 14.96 63.35
N ARG A 265 -23.71 15.37 64.01
CA ARG A 265 -23.58 15.80 65.40
C ARG A 265 -22.18 16.39 65.56
N ASN A 266 -22.09 17.44 66.37
CA ASN A 266 -20.89 17.90 67.05
C ASN A 266 -20.12 16.74 67.71
N ARG A 267 -18.82 16.66 67.48
CA ARG A 267 -17.75 16.81 68.49
C ARG A 267 -16.39 16.66 67.85
#